data_AF-A0A9P5Q3Q3-F1
#
_entry.id   AF-A0A9P5Q3Q3-F1
#
_cell.length_a   1.000
_cell.length_b   1.000
_cell.length_c   1.000
_cell.angle_alpha   90.00
_cell.angle_beta   90.00
_cell.angle_gamma   90.00
#
_symmetry.space_group_name_H-M   'P 1'
#
loop_
_entity.id
_entity.type
_entity.pdbx_description
1 polymer ?
#
loop_
_entity_poly.entity_id
_entity_poly.type
_entity_poly.pdbx_seq_one_letter_code
_entity_poly.pdbx_strand_id
1 'polypeptide(L)'
;MLAKSPARHFSMSSSKVLSFPSLSELLTADSIHTWLTKCDDRLELYKMFNPSVDLKDRTLVMCAADSFDAGSMKLSAFWRSERDSLLDTSWVLFKGRMKSQFLGTDSKVDVLQSFFSIAQGCCPFSEFLADLQASRATLNAYGKNSPFHVSGFLMKTTLLFRCHPTLRLRVHAIPSFNLETTALNAFISILINTWAALEVKPLIRPETF
;
A
#
# COMPACT_ATOMS: atom_id res chain seq x y z
N MET A 1 -58.27 -28.15 8.42
CA MET A 1 -57.71 -27.04 7.62
C MET A 1 -58.17 -25.73 8.22
N LEU A 2 -57.27 -24.98 8.85
CA LEU A 2 -57.18 -23.51 8.78
C LEU A 2 -55.98 -23.08 9.64
N ALA A 3 -55.05 -22.40 8.98
CA ALA A 3 -53.68 -22.21 9.39
C ALA A 3 -53.55 -21.17 10.52
N LYS A 4 -52.69 -21.48 11.50
CA LYS A 4 -52.07 -20.50 12.39
C LYS A 4 -51.24 -19.54 11.54
N SER A 5 -51.55 -18.25 11.63
CA SER A 5 -50.63 -17.18 11.24
C SER A 5 -49.93 -16.69 12.50
N PRO A 6 -48.63 -16.95 12.72
CA PRO A 6 -47.88 -16.25 13.73
C PRO A 6 -47.35 -14.95 13.12
N ALA A 7 -47.74 -13.83 13.74
CA ALA A 7 -47.13 -12.53 13.53
C ALA A 7 -45.60 -12.67 13.58
N ARG A 8 -44.93 -12.29 12.50
CA ARG A 8 -43.48 -12.13 12.48
C ARG A 8 -43.13 -10.99 13.41
N HIS A 9 -42.73 -11.33 14.64
CA HIS A 9 -41.89 -10.44 15.43
C HIS A 9 -40.57 -10.26 14.68
N PHE A 10 -40.50 -9.23 13.85
CA PHE A 10 -39.22 -8.67 13.43
C PHE A 10 -38.61 -8.03 14.68
N SER A 11 -37.72 -8.77 15.33
CA SER A 11 -36.79 -8.21 16.31
C SER A 11 -35.82 -7.28 15.57
N MET A 12 -36.21 -6.02 15.41
CA MET A 12 -35.28 -4.92 15.11
C MET A 12 -34.71 -4.42 16.44
N SER A 13 -33.45 -4.73 16.74
CA SER A 13 -32.48 -3.89 17.47
C SER A 13 -31.29 -4.70 17.97
N SER A 14 -30.39 -5.11 17.09
CA SER A 14 -28.98 -5.18 17.49
C SER A 14 -28.30 -3.97 16.86
N SER A 15 -28.05 -2.93 17.65
CA SER A 15 -27.03 -1.94 17.24
C SER A 15 -25.76 -2.74 16.97
N LYS A 16 -25.29 -2.75 15.73
CA LYS A 16 -24.05 -3.46 15.37
C LYS A 16 -22.92 -2.69 16.03
N VAL A 17 -22.24 -3.29 17.01
CA VAL A 17 -21.07 -2.69 17.68
C VAL A 17 -20.00 -2.36 16.62
N LEU A 18 -19.42 -1.15 16.71
CA LEU A 18 -18.28 -0.79 15.87
C LEU A 18 -17.09 -1.66 16.26
N SER A 19 -16.59 -2.44 15.31
CA SER A 19 -15.37 -3.23 15.48
C SER A 19 -14.41 -2.94 14.32
N PHE A 20 -13.14 -2.72 14.67
CA PHE A 20 -12.09 -2.53 13.70
C PHE A 20 -11.34 -3.83 13.43
N PRO A 21 -10.77 -3.99 12.23
CA PRO A 21 -9.93 -5.14 11.94
C PRO A 21 -8.71 -5.17 12.87
N SER A 22 -8.16 -6.36 13.12
CA SER A 22 -6.95 -6.48 13.91
C SER A 22 -5.74 -5.88 13.19
N LEU A 23 -4.89 -5.17 13.93
CA LEU A 23 -3.57 -4.72 13.47
C LEU A 23 -2.50 -5.67 14.01
N SER A 24 -1.91 -6.47 13.13
CA SER A 24 -0.84 -7.42 13.46
C SER A 24 0.55 -6.78 13.42
N GLU A 25 1.56 -7.51 13.92
CA GLU A 25 2.92 -7.00 14.19
C GLU A 25 3.75 -6.61 12.95
N LEU A 26 3.34 -6.99 11.74
CA LEU A 26 3.96 -6.49 10.51
C LEU A 26 3.58 -5.01 10.32
N LEU A 27 4.16 -4.10 11.09
CA LEU A 27 3.89 -2.66 11.11
C LEU A 27 4.61 -1.93 9.95
N THR A 28 4.39 -2.37 8.72
CA THR A 28 4.90 -1.75 7.50
C THR A 28 4.03 -0.57 7.07
N ALA A 29 4.53 0.26 6.14
CA ALA A 29 3.74 1.34 5.55
C ALA A 29 2.44 0.83 4.91
N ASP A 30 2.52 -0.27 4.17
CA ASP A 30 1.37 -0.86 3.49
C ASP A 30 0.35 -1.44 4.48
N SER A 31 0.78 -2.14 5.53
CA SER A 31 -0.13 -2.73 6.51
C SER A 31 -0.84 -1.66 7.35
N ILE A 32 -0.13 -0.61 7.79
CA ILE A 32 -0.71 0.49 8.56
C ILE A 32 -1.66 1.29 7.70
N HIS A 33 -1.28 1.58 6.44
CA HIS A 33 -2.16 2.26 5.52
C HIS A 33 -3.44 1.45 5.25
N THR A 34 -3.28 0.17 4.91
CA THR A 34 -4.40 -0.76 4.66
C THR A 34 -5.31 -0.88 5.87
N TRP A 35 -4.74 -1.01 7.07
CA TRP A 35 -5.52 -1.11 8.30
C TRP A 35 -6.32 0.15 8.59
N LEU A 36 -5.70 1.33 8.46
CA LEU A 36 -6.38 2.62 8.64
C LEU A 36 -7.53 2.81 7.64
N THR A 37 -7.32 2.47 6.37
CA THR A 37 -8.36 2.52 5.34
C THR A 37 -9.53 1.60 5.70
N LYS A 38 -9.26 0.35 6.11
CA LYS A 38 -10.32 -0.56 6.54
C LYS A 38 -11.05 -0.07 7.80
N CYS A 39 -10.39 0.66 8.70
CA CYS A 39 -11.06 1.29 9.84
C CYS A 39 -12.03 2.38 9.38
N ASP A 40 -11.62 3.23 8.43
CA ASP A 40 -12.49 4.25 7.85
C ASP A 40 -13.70 3.61 7.13
N ASP A 41 -13.50 2.55 6.34
CA ASP A 41 -14.59 1.80 5.69
C ASP A 41 -15.59 1.22 6.71
N ARG A 42 -15.09 0.68 7.84
CA ARG A 42 -15.94 0.14 8.93
C ARG A 42 -16.72 1.24 9.64
N LEU A 43 -16.10 2.40 9.82
CA LEU A 43 -16.75 3.57 10.41
C LEU A 43 -17.87 4.09 9.51
N GLU A 44 -17.64 4.19 8.20
CA GLU A 44 -18.66 4.57 7.23
C GLU A 44 -19.83 3.59 7.24
N LEU A 45 -19.55 2.29 7.17
CA LEU A 45 -20.56 1.25 7.22
C LEU A 45 -21.37 1.28 8.53
N TYR A 46 -20.70 1.52 9.67
CA TYR A 46 -21.38 1.66 10.96
C TYR A 46 -22.34 2.84 10.96
N LYS A 47 -21.91 4.01 10.45
CA LYS A 47 -22.75 5.22 10.38
C LYS A 47 -23.98 5.01 9.48
N MET A 48 -23.83 4.25 8.39
CA MET A 48 -24.95 3.87 7.54
C MET A 48 -26.01 3.03 8.28
N PHE A 49 -25.58 2.12 9.15
CA PHE A 49 -26.49 1.26 9.92
C PHE A 49 -26.98 1.89 11.24
N ASN A 50 -26.32 2.93 11.73
CA ASN A 50 -26.65 3.61 12.98
C ASN A 50 -26.68 5.15 12.78
N PRO A 51 -27.57 5.68 11.92
CA PRO A 51 -27.54 7.09 11.52
C PRO A 51 -27.86 8.07 12.66
N SER A 52 -28.50 7.61 13.72
CA SER A 52 -28.82 8.41 14.91
C SER A 52 -27.71 8.41 15.97
N VAL A 53 -26.64 7.64 15.78
CA VAL A 53 -25.54 7.54 16.74
C VAL A 53 -24.43 8.50 16.37
N ASP A 54 -24.18 9.47 17.25
CA ASP A 54 -23.01 10.32 17.18
C ASP A 54 -21.81 9.65 17.89
N LEU A 55 -20.82 9.24 17.09
CA LEU A 55 -19.61 8.58 17.57
C LEU A 55 -18.55 9.62 17.92
N LYS A 56 -18.20 9.68 19.21
CA LYS A 56 -17.08 10.50 19.69
C LYS A 56 -15.75 9.94 19.22
N ASP A 57 -14.80 10.82 18.88
CA ASP A 57 -13.44 10.45 18.47
C ASP A 57 -12.74 9.56 19.51
N ARG A 58 -12.94 9.84 20.80
CA ARG A 58 -12.44 9.01 21.90
C ARG A 58 -12.86 7.55 21.76
N THR A 59 -14.12 7.29 21.37
CA THR A 59 -14.63 5.93 21.16
C THR A 59 -13.92 5.26 19.99
N LEU A 60 -13.67 6.00 18.90
CA LEU A 60 -12.94 5.49 17.74
C LEU A 60 -11.49 5.10 18.10
N VAL A 61 -10.80 5.95 18.86
CA VAL A 61 -9.44 5.68 19.34
C VAL A 61 -9.43 4.44 20.25
N MET A 62 -10.42 4.29 21.14
CA MET A 62 -10.53 3.09 21.98
C MET A 62 -10.80 1.82 21.16
N CYS A 63 -11.72 1.86 20.19
CA CYS A 63 -11.97 0.73 19.29
C CYS A 63 -10.73 0.35 18.48
N ALA A 64 -9.91 1.32 18.10
CA ALA A 64 -8.66 1.09 17.38
C ALA A 64 -7.60 0.45 18.28
N ALA A 65 -7.46 0.92 19.52
CA ALA A 65 -6.55 0.33 20.48
C ALA A 65 -6.96 -1.10 20.87
N ASP A 66 -8.26 -1.37 20.99
CA ASP A 66 -8.81 -2.70 21.28
C ASP A 66 -8.55 -3.71 20.14
N SER A 67 -8.37 -3.22 18.92
CA SER A 67 -8.03 -4.07 17.77
C SER A 67 -6.53 -4.27 17.56
N PHE A 68 -5.67 -3.73 18.44
CA PHE A 68 -4.25 -4.06 18.42
C PHE A 68 -4.04 -5.52 18.80
N ASP A 69 -3.16 -6.20 18.05
CA ASP A 69 -2.78 -7.56 18.40
C ASP A 69 -2.18 -7.62 19.81
N ALA A 70 -2.80 -8.42 20.68
CA ALA A 70 -2.36 -8.64 22.06
C ALA A 70 -0.95 -9.23 22.14
N GLY A 71 -0.49 -9.92 21.08
CA GLY A 71 0.88 -10.42 20.96
C GLY A 71 1.91 -9.34 20.62
N SER A 72 1.49 -8.17 20.12
CA SER A 72 2.42 -7.13 19.68
C SER A 72 2.94 -6.29 20.85
N MET A 73 4.20 -6.52 21.22
CA MET A 73 4.88 -5.70 22.24
C MET A 73 4.99 -4.24 21.81
N LYS A 74 5.19 -3.97 20.51
CA LYS A 74 5.33 -2.61 19.97
C LYS A 74 4.04 -1.81 20.06
N LEU A 75 2.91 -2.38 19.64
CA LEU A 75 1.61 -1.72 19.74
C LEU A 75 1.20 -1.53 21.20
N SER A 76 1.45 -2.53 22.03
CA SER A 76 1.21 -2.46 23.48
C SER A 76 2.02 -1.35 24.15
N ALA A 77 3.31 -1.24 23.82
CA ALA A 77 4.17 -0.19 24.35
C ALA A 77 3.72 1.20 23.91
N PHE A 78 3.45 1.38 22.60
CA PHE A 78 2.90 2.61 22.05
C PHE A 78 1.62 3.05 22.76
N TRP A 79 0.65 2.15 22.87
CA TRP A 79 -0.62 2.45 23.52
C TRP A 79 -0.40 2.85 24.97
N ARG A 80 0.37 2.09 25.76
CA ARG A 80 0.65 2.45 27.16
C ARG A 80 1.31 3.81 27.31
N SER A 81 2.24 4.16 26.43
CA SER A 81 2.99 5.42 26.52
C SER A 81 2.17 6.64 26.08
N GLU A 82 1.26 6.49 25.13
CA GLU A 82 0.57 7.63 24.51
C GLU A 82 -0.93 7.67 24.79
N ARG A 83 -1.51 6.65 25.44
CA ARG A 83 -2.95 6.50 25.67
C ARG A 83 -3.64 7.79 26.06
N ASP A 84 -3.18 8.42 27.14
CA ASP A 84 -3.88 9.57 27.69
C ASP A 84 -3.83 10.76 26.71
N SER A 85 -2.70 10.95 26.04
CA SER A 85 -2.57 11.96 24.99
C SER A 85 -3.43 11.67 23.76
N LEU A 86 -3.57 10.40 23.37
CA LEU A 86 -4.34 9.99 22.19
C LEU A 86 -5.85 10.03 22.43
N LEU A 87 -6.30 9.71 23.65
CA LEU A 87 -7.72 9.69 24.01
C LEU A 87 -8.38 11.07 24.01
N ASP A 88 -7.56 12.13 24.04
CA ASP A 88 -8.01 13.53 23.99
C ASP A 88 -7.79 14.16 22.60
N THR A 89 -7.36 13.36 21.62
CA THR A 89 -7.17 13.80 20.23
C THR A 89 -8.34 13.43 19.32
N SER A 90 -8.40 14.05 18.14
CA SER A 90 -9.35 13.66 17.11
C SER A 90 -8.93 12.38 16.41
N TRP A 91 -9.88 11.68 15.76
CA TRP A 91 -9.59 10.50 14.96
C TRP A 91 -8.52 10.79 13.89
N VAL A 92 -8.56 11.97 13.28
CA VAL A 92 -7.59 12.40 12.27
C VAL A 92 -6.18 12.52 12.85
N LEU A 93 -6.04 13.11 14.04
CA LEU A 93 -4.75 13.26 14.71
C LEU A 93 -4.19 11.91 15.17
N PHE A 94 -5.05 11.02 15.69
CA PHE A 94 -4.67 9.64 16.02
C PHE A 94 -4.08 8.91 14.80
N LYS A 95 -4.75 8.96 13.64
CA LYS A 95 -4.24 8.37 12.39
C LYS A 95 -2.88 8.96 11.98
N GLY A 96 -2.70 10.26 12.18
CA GLY A 96 -1.42 10.95 11.97
C GLY A 96 -0.32 10.44 12.90
N ARG A 97 -0.63 10.25 14.19
CA ARG A 97 0.31 9.77 15.20
C ARG A 97 0.71 8.32 14.97
N MET A 98 -0.24 7.45 14.63
CA MET A 98 0.03 6.05 14.21
C MET A 98 1.03 6.01 13.05
N LYS A 99 0.82 6.82 12.02
CA LYS A 99 1.74 6.92 10.88
C LYS A 99 3.11 7.43 11.33
N SER A 100 3.16 8.50 12.12
CA SER A 100 4.42 9.07 12.59
C SER A 100 5.23 8.10 13.47
N GLN A 101 4.56 7.32 14.32
CA GLN A 101 5.23 6.42 15.27
C GLN A 101 5.88 5.23 14.57
N PHE A 102 5.14 4.59 13.67
CA PHE A 102 5.56 3.32 13.09
C PHE A 102 6.18 3.45 11.71
N LEU A 103 5.91 4.56 11.04
CA LEU A 103 6.57 4.90 9.79
C LEU A 103 7.68 5.92 10.03
N GLY A 104 7.80 6.56 11.20
CA GLY A 104 8.82 7.59 11.42
C GLY A 104 8.63 8.83 10.53
N THR A 105 9.35 9.90 10.86
CA THR A 105 9.44 11.10 10.01
C THR A 105 10.32 10.86 8.77
N ASP A 106 11.29 9.94 8.87
CA ASP A 106 12.30 9.71 7.83
C ASP A 106 12.00 8.53 6.89
N SER A 107 11.03 7.64 7.17
CA SER A 107 10.77 6.51 6.25
C SER A 107 10.39 6.94 4.85
N LYS A 108 9.82 8.13 4.67
CA LYS A 108 9.51 8.65 3.34
C LYS A 108 10.79 8.91 2.56
N VAL A 109 11.78 9.47 3.24
CA VAL A 109 13.11 9.74 2.69
C VAL A 109 13.85 8.43 2.49
N ASP A 110 13.77 7.48 3.42
CA ASP A 110 14.40 6.16 3.29
C ASP A 110 13.80 5.33 2.14
N VAL A 111 12.48 5.35 2.00
CA VAL A 111 11.78 4.67 0.89
C VAL A 111 12.10 5.36 -0.43
N LEU A 112 12.19 6.70 -0.45
CA LEU A 112 12.59 7.45 -1.64
C LEU A 112 14.05 7.18 -2.02
N GLN A 113 14.95 7.13 -1.04
CA GLN A 113 16.34 6.76 -1.24
C GLN A 113 16.44 5.33 -1.77
N SER A 114 15.65 4.41 -1.21
CA SER A 114 15.54 3.03 -1.70
C SER A 114 15.03 3.01 -3.14
N PHE A 115 13.98 3.77 -3.48
CA PHE A 115 13.46 3.89 -4.84
C PHE A 115 14.55 4.25 -5.86
N PHE A 116 15.36 5.27 -5.56
CA PHE A 116 16.45 5.71 -6.44
C PHE A 116 17.66 4.77 -6.43
N SER A 117 17.81 3.95 -5.39
CA SER A 117 18.90 3.00 -5.25
C SER A 117 18.62 1.66 -5.94
N ILE A 118 17.36 1.28 -6.14
CA ILE A 118 16.99 0.03 -6.83
C ILE A 118 17.60 0.01 -8.25
N ALA A 119 18.29 -1.08 -8.56
CA ALA A 119 18.83 -1.39 -9.88
C ALA A 119 18.66 -2.88 -10.15
N GLN A 120 18.45 -3.24 -11.42
CA GLN A 120 18.27 -4.64 -11.79
C GLN A 120 19.52 -5.48 -11.46
N GLY A 121 20.72 -4.95 -11.74
CA GLY A 121 21.96 -5.69 -11.51
C GLY A 121 21.93 -7.08 -12.17
N CYS A 122 22.17 -8.12 -11.37
CA CYS A 122 22.08 -9.52 -11.81
C CYS A 122 20.72 -10.16 -11.50
N CYS A 123 19.77 -9.43 -10.91
CA CYS A 123 18.49 -9.96 -10.51
C CYS A 123 17.55 -10.15 -11.72
N PRO A 124 16.59 -11.10 -11.64
CA PRO A 124 15.52 -11.23 -12.62
C PRO A 124 14.76 -9.90 -12.80
N PHE A 125 14.33 -9.62 -14.02
CA PHE A 125 13.58 -8.38 -14.30
C PHE A 125 12.27 -8.30 -13.50
N SER A 126 11.62 -9.44 -13.23
CA SER A 126 10.40 -9.52 -12.44
C SER A 126 10.59 -9.04 -10.99
N GLU A 127 11.69 -9.42 -10.35
CA GLU A 127 12.02 -8.99 -8.97
C GLU A 127 12.31 -7.49 -8.94
N PHE A 128 13.17 -7.01 -9.85
CA PHE A 128 13.47 -5.59 -10.01
C PHE A 128 12.20 -4.74 -10.21
N LEU A 129 11.29 -5.20 -11.07
CA LEU A 129 10.03 -4.52 -11.32
C LEU A 129 9.13 -4.51 -10.08
N ALA A 130 9.03 -5.64 -9.37
CA ALA A 130 8.23 -5.77 -8.16
C ALA A 130 8.70 -4.79 -7.06
N ASP A 131 10.01 -4.70 -6.84
CA ASP A 131 10.61 -3.80 -5.86
C ASP A 131 10.31 -2.32 -6.17
N LEU A 132 10.49 -1.92 -7.43
CA LEU A 132 10.15 -0.55 -7.86
C LEU A 132 8.65 -0.26 -7.73
N GLN A 133 7.79 -1.21 -8.06
CA GLN A 133 6.34 -1.05 -7.94
C GLN A 133 5.89 -0.94 -6.48
N ALA A 134 6.47 -1.75 -5.57
CA ALA A 134 6.20 -1.70 -4.14
C ALA A 134 6.66 -0.37 -3.52
N SER A 135 7.86 0.09 -3.86
CA SER A 135 8.38 1.38 -3.41
C SER A 135 7.52 2.54 -3.91
N ARG A 136 7.13 2.51 -5.20
CA ARG A 136 6.21 3.48 -5.78
C ARG A 136 4.84 3.48 -5.12
N ALA A 137 4.27 2.31 -4.80
CA ALA A 137 2.99 2.22 -4.11
C ALA A 137 3.07 2.88 -2.73
N THR A 138 4.13 2.59 -1.98
CA THR A 138 4.39 3.18 -0.66
C THR A 138 4.50 4.70 -0.73
N LEU A 139 5.25 5.24 -1.68
CA LEU A 139 5.41 6.69 -1.87
C LEU A 139 4.12 7.37 -2.37
N ASN A 140 3.33 6.68 -3.19
CA ASN A 140 2.08 7.23 -3.72
C ASN A 140 0.89 7.12 -2.76
N ALA A 141 0.98 6.28 -1.72
CA ALA A 141 -0.01 6.23 -0.64
C ALA A 141 -0.14 7.56 0.13
N TYR A 142 0.85 8.45 0.02
CA TYR A 142 0.80 9.81 0.57
C TYR A 142 -0.01 10.80 -0.29
N GLY A 143 -0.54 10.37 -1.43
CA GLY A 143 -1.38 11.15 -2.32
C GLY A 143 -0.63 11.84 -3.45
N LYS A 144 -1.36 12.23 -4.51
CA LYS A 144 -0.81 12.81 -5.75
C LYS A 144 -0.15 14.18 -5.56
N ASN A 145 -0.56 14.92 -4.54
CA ASN A 145 -0.01 16.25 -4.23
C ASN A 145 1.19 16.20 -3.29
N SER A 146 1.62 14.99 -2.88
CA SER A 146 2.80 14.81 -2.04
C SER A 146 4.08 15.12 -2.84
N PRO A 147 5.08 15.80 -2.26
CA PRO A 147 6.37 15.98 -2.92
C PRO A 147 7.11 14.64 -3.14
N PHE A 148 6.69 13.59 -2.45
CA PHE A 148 7.23 12.23 -2.59
C PHE A 148 6.53 11.42 -3.70
N HIS A 149 5.53 11.98 -4.39
CA HIS A 149 4.75 11.26 -5.39
C HIS A 149 5.59 10.85 -6.60
N VAL A 150 5.60 9.55 -6.91
CA VAL A 150 6.28 8.99 -8.08
C VAL A 150 5.30 8.93 -9.26
N SER A 151 5.46 9.90 -10.17
CA SER A 151 4.67 10.01 -11.39
C SER A 151 4.90 8.83 -12.34
N GLY A 152 4.01 8.64 -13.33
CA GLY A 152 4.18 7.62 -14.35
C GLY A 152 5.45 7.82 -15.18
N PHE A 153 5.81 9.08 -15.46
CA PHE A 153 7.03 9.40 -16.19
C PHE A 153 8.30 9.16 -15.37
N LEU A 154 8.29 9.48 -14.07
CA LEU A 154 9.40 9.17 -13.18
C LEU A 154 9.60 7.65 -13.05
N MET A 155 8.52 6.87 -12.98
CA MET A 155 8.60 5.41 -13.02
C MET A 155 9.21 4.90 -14.34
N LYS A 156 8.74 5.40 -15.50
CA LYS A 156 9.27 5.03 -16.83
C LYS A 156 10.78 5.29 -16.94
N THR A 157 11.22 6.48 -16.55
CA THR A 157 12.64 6.87 -16.60
C THR A 157 13.50 6.03 -15.65
N THR A 158 13.02 5.80 -14.42
CA THR A 158 13.73 4.95 -13.44
C THR A 158 13.89 3.52 -13.96
N LEU A 159 12.81 2.92 -14.49
CA LEU A 159 12.85 1.60 -15.11
C LEU A 159 13.87 1.54 -16.26
N LEU A 160 13.86 2.53 -17.17
CA LEU A 160 14.77 2.55 -18.31
C LEU A 160 16.23 2.71 -17.90
N PHE A 161 16.51 3.56 -16.91
CA PHE A 161 17.88 3.90 -16.54
C PHE A 161 18.52 2.90 -15.57
N ARG A 162 17.71 2.19 -14.79
CA ARG A 162 18.16 1.26 -13.74
C ARG A 162 18.01 -0.22 -14.12
N CYS A 163 17.44 -0.52 -15.29
CA CYS A 163 17.43 -1.89 -15.82
C CYS A 163 18.80 -2.32 -16.37
N HIS A 164 18.93 -3.60 -16.68
CA HIS A 164 20.15 -4.20 -17.19
C HIS A 164 20.61 -3.47 -18.49
N PRO A 165 21.90 -3.15 -18.66
CA PRO A 165 22.38 -2.37 -19.80
C PRO A 165 21.96 -2.93 -21.17
N THR A 166 22.00 -4.25 -21.34
CA THR A 166 21.54 -4.92 -22.57
C THR A 166 20.05 -4.72 -22.85
N LEU A 167 19.21 -4.75 -21.81
CA LEU A 167 17.78 -4.52 -21.93
C LEU A 167 17.52 -3.08 -22.38
N ARG A 168 18.17 -2.12 -21.72
CA ARG A 168 18.10 -0.69 -22.07
C ARG A 168 18.46 -0.46 -23.54
N LEU A 169 19.59 -1.00 -24.00
CA LEU A 169 20.04 -0.88 -25.40
C LEU A 169 19.03 -1.47 -26.39
N ARG A 170 18.46 -2.64 -26.09
CA ARG A 170 17.44 -3.27 -26.95
C ARG A 170 16.17 -2.45 -27.07
N VAL A 171 15.69 -1.89 -25.96
CA VAL A 171 14.49 -1.04 -25.98
C VAL A 171 14.74 0.24 -26.79
N HIS A 172 15.92 0.87 -26.65
CA HIS A 172 16.29 2.02 -27.47
C HIS A 172 16.41 1.71 -28.97
N ALA A 173 16.71 0.46 -29.34
CA ALA A 173 16.80 0.04 -30.73
C ALA A 173 15.43 -0.23 -31.39
N ILE A 174 14.32 -0.15 -30.65
CA ILE A 174 12.97 -0.33 -31.20
C ILE A 174 12.60 0.94 -32.00
N PRO A 175 12.37 0.87 -33.32
CA PRO A 175 12.18 2.06 -34.15
C PRO A 175 10.97 2.92 -33.77
N SER A 176 9.91 2.31 -33.25
CA SER A 176 8.67 2.99 -32.84
C SER A 176 8.68 3.42 -31.37
N PHE A 177 9.75 3.16 -30.62
CA PHE A 177 9.78 3.42 -29.20
C PHE A 177 9.92 4.91 -28.91
N ASN A 178 8.96 5.44 -28.15
CA ASN A 178 8.98 6.80 -27.63
C ASN A 178 8.63 6.79 -26.14
N LEU A 179 9.59 7.17 -25.29
CA LEU A 179 9.41 7.14 -23.84
C LEU A 179 8.33 8.12 -23.36
N GLU A 180 8.15 9.26 -24.01
CA GLU A 180 7.20 10.30 -23.62
C GLU A 180 5.75 9.82 -23.84
N THR A 181 5.45 9.37 -25.05
CA THR A 181 4.08 9.03 -25.48
C THR A 181 3.65 7.62 -25.05
N THR A 182 4.57 6.71 -24.77
CA THR A 182 4.23 5.34 -24.34
C THR A 182 3.63 5.36 -22.93
N ALA A 183 2.43 4.80 -22.77
CA ALA A 183 1.79 4.63 -21.45
C ALA A 183 2.64 3.70 -20.55
N LEU A 184 2.65 3.94 -19.23
CA LEU A 184 3.51 3.18 -18.30
C LEU A 184 3.30 1.66 -18.40
N ASN A 185 2.04 1.20 -18.45
CA ASN A 185 1.75 -0.24 -18.53
C ASN A 185 2.27 -0.85 -19.84
N ALA A 186 2.09 -0.14 -20.96
CA ALA A 186 2.64 -0.57 -22.25
C ALA A 186 4.17 -0.61 -22.22
N PHE A 187 4.81 0.37 -21.56
CA PHE A 187 6.26 0.40 -21.41
C PHE A 187 6.78 -0.76 -20.56
N ILE A 188 6.11 -1.10 -19.46
CA ILE A 188 6.43 -2.28 -18.64
C ILE A 188 6.33 -3.55 -19.49
N SER A 189 5.26 -3.71 -20.28
CA SER A 189 5.12 -4.87 -21.18
C SER A 189 6.23 -4.96 -22.22
N ILE A 190 6.67 -3.82 -22.79
CA ILE A 190 7.83 -3.78 -23.71
C ILE A 190 9.08 -4.30 -23.01
N LEU A 191 9.37 -3.87 -21.78
CA LEU A 191 10.53 -4.32 -21.02
C LEU A 191 10.48 -5.82 -20.71
N ILE A 192 9.32 -6.32 -20.26
CA ILE A 192 9.12 -7.76 -19.97
C ILE A 192 9.37 -8.59 -21.22
N ASN A 193 8.74 -8.24 -22.35
CA ASN A 193 8.86 -8.98 -23.60
C ASN A 193 10.30 -8.94 -24.15
N THR A 194 10.96 -7.78 -24.03
CA THR A 194 12.34 -7.62 -24.49
C THR A 194 13.32 -8.41 -23.62
N TRP A 195 13.10 -8.46 -22.30
CA TRP A 195 13.91 -9.27 -21.39
C TRP A 195 13.74 -10.76 -21.65
N ALA A 196 12.50 -11.25 -21.80
CA ALA A 196 12.23 -12.64 -22.14
C ALA A 196 12.92 -13.03 -23.47
N ALA A 197 12.88 -12.16 -24.49
CA ALA A 197 13.56 -12.41 -25.76
C ALA A 197 15.10 -12.42 -25.65
N LEU A 198 15.67 -11.78 -24.62
CA LEU A 198 17.10 -11.84 -24.33
C LEU A 198 17.48 -13.13 -23.62
N GLU A 199 16.67 -13.59 -22.66
CA GLU A 199 16.88 -14.89 -21.98
C GLU A 199 16.73 -16.07 -22.94
N VAL A 200 15.87 -15.94 -23.96
CA VAL A 200 15.65 -16.97 -25.00
C VAL A 200 16.78 -17.05 -26.02
N LYS A 201 17.75 -16.12 -26.05
CA LYS A 201 18.94 -16.23 -26.91
C LYS A 201 20.06 -16.91 -26.14
N PRO A 202 20.33 -18.21 -26.35
CA PRO A 202 21.61 -18.77 -25.92
C PRO A 202 22.70 -18.11 -26.76
N LEU A 203 23.85 -17.88 -26.14
CA LEU A 203 25.10 -17.53 -26.81
C LEU A 203 25.28 -18.39 -28.07
N ILE A 204 25.06 -17.80 -29.25
CA ILE A 204 25.70 -18.28 -30.47
C ILE A 204 27.18 -18.03 -30.20
N ARG A 205 27.86 -19.04 -29.64
CA ARG A 205 29.31 -19.07 -29.63
C ARG A 205 29.73 -19.03 -31.11
N PRO A 206 30.57 -18.09 -31.54
CA PRO A 206 31.18 -18.21 -32.85
C PRO A 206 31.99 -19.51 -32.82
N GLU A 207 31.66 -20.44 -33.70
CA GLU A 207 32.52 -21.58 -34.01
C GLU A 207 33.86 -21.00 -34.47
N THR A 208 34.90 -21.26 -33.68
CA THR A 208 36.27 -21.02 -34.08
C THR A 208 36.59 -21.91 -35.28
N PHE A 209 36.94 -21.28 -36.38
CA PHE A 209 37.62 -21.89 -37.54
C PHE A 209 38.93 -22.56 -37.13
#